data_AF-A0A0F9FIW6-F1
#
_entry.id   AF-A0A0F9FIW6-F1
#
_cell.length_a   1.000
_cell.length_b   1.000
_cell.length_c   1.000
_cell.angle_alpha   90.00
_cell.angle_beta   90.00
_cell.angle_gamma   90.00
#
_symmetry.space_group_name_H-M   'P 1'
#
loop_
_entity.id
_entity.type
_entity.pdbx_description
1 polymer ?
#
loop_
_entity_poly.entity_id
_entity_poly.type
_entity_poly.pdbx_seq_one_letter_code
_entity_poly.pdbx_strand_id
1 'polypeptide(L)'
;MNIEKIAEVAHETNRAYCSTIGDHSQEPWPLAPMWQRESAIDGVKFHLNNPDSQPQDSHENWLKLKLAEGWKYGQVKSEGTKEHPCCVPYDQLPPEQRVKDSLFLGVVRALETLLNGNRTG
;
A
#
# COMPACT_ATOMS: atom_id res chain seq x y z
N MET A 1 -8.56 1.17 -17.71
CA MET A 1 -8.18 1.13 -16.28
C MET A 1 -7.82 2.54 -15.84
N ASN A 2 -7.92 2.90 -14.55
CA ASN A 2 -7.38 4.16 -14.01
C ASN A 2 -6.59 3.89 -12.71
N ILE A 3 -5.87 4.89 -12.19
CA ILE A 3 -5.03 4.75 -10.98
C ILE A 3 -5.85 4.29 -9.77
N GLU A 4 -7.03 4.86 -9.58
CA GLU A 4 -7.93 4.50 -8.46
C GLU A 4 -8.33 3.02 -8.51
N LYS A 5 -8.64 2.50 -9.69
CA LYS A 5 -9.01 1.09 -9.85
C LYS A 5 -7.84 0.15 -9.62
N ILE A 6 -6.61 0.54 -9.99
CA ILE A 6 -5.41 -0.24 -9.63
C ILE A 6 -5.22 -0.23 -8.11
N ALA A 7 -5.41 0.92 -7.46
CA ALA A 7 -5.30 1.04 -6.01
C ALA A 7 -6.34 0.19 -5.28
N GLU A 8 -7.59 0.16 -5.78
CA GLU A 8 -8.64 -0.72 -5.29
C GLU A 8 -8.24 -2.19 -5.38
N VAL A 9 -7.73 -2.65 -6.53
CA VAL A 9 -7.31 -4.05 -6.70
C VAL A 9 -6.12 -4.39 -5.80
N ALA A 10 -5.17 -3.48 -5.64
CA ALA A 10 -4.01 -3.68 -4.78
C ALA A 10 -4.42 -3.73 -3.28
N HIS A 11 -5.35 -2.87 -2.86
CA HIS A 11 -5.96 -2.90 -1.53
C HIS A 11 -6.70 -4.22 -1.26
N GLU A 12 -7.58 -4.64 -2.18
CA GLU A 12 -8.32 -5.90 -2.01
C GLU A 12 -7.39 -7.12 -2.01
N THR A 13 -6.30 -7.08 -2.79
CA THR A 13 -5.27 -8.13 -2.77
C THR A 13 -4.60 -8.22 -1.39
N ASN A 14 -4.19 -7.08 -0.82
CA ASN A 14 -3.63 -7.03 0.53
C ASN A 14 -4.63 -7.44 1.60
N ARG A 15 -5.90 -7.03 1.48
CA ARG A 15 -6.98 -7.42 2.41
C ARG A 15 -7.23 -8.91 2.38
N ALA A 16 -7.28 -9.51 1.19
CA ALA A 16 -7.43 -10.96 1.01
C ALA A 16 -6.25 -11.71 1.63
N TYR A 17 -5.02 -11.27 1.36
CA TYR A 17 -3.82 -11.82 1.99
C TYR A 17 -3.84 -11.71 3.53
N CYS A 18 -4.16 -10.55 4.08
CA CYS A 18 -4.30 -10.33 5.53
C CYS A 18 -5.29 -11.32 6.16
N SER A 19 -6.43 -11.59 5.50
CA SER A 19 -7.38 -12.59 6.01
C SER A 19 -6.81 -14.01 6.05
N THR A 20 -5.85 -14.36 5.19
CA THR A 20 -5.19 -15.69 5.23
C THR A 20 -4.26 -15.86 6.43
N ILE A 21 -3.78 -14.76 7.01
CA ILE A 21 -2.91 -14.75 8.19
C ILE A 21 -3.64 -14.34 9.48
N GLY A 22 -4.99 -14.33 9.44
CA GLY A 22 -5.84 -14.01 10.59
C GLY A 22 -6.00 -12.51 10.89
N ASP A 23 -5.51 -11.63 10.02
CA ASP A 23 -5.72 -10.19 10.12
C ASP A 23 -7.00 -9.78 9.35
N HIS A 24 -8.07 -9.50 10.10
CA HIS A 24 -9.34 -9.02 9.57
C HIS A 24 -9.58 -7.53 9.85
N SER A 25 -8.53 -6.76 10.18
CA SER A 25 -8.64 -5.34 10.55
C SER A 25 -8.88 -4.40 9.36
N GLN A 26 -8.73 -4.89 8.13
CA GLN A 26 -8.90 -4.09 6.92
C GLN A 26 -10.32 -4.21 6.36
N GLU A 27 -11.00 -3.07 6.29
CA GLU A 27 -12.29 -2.92 5.61
C GLU A 27 -12.17 -3.09 4.09
N PRO A 28 -13.22 -3.57 3.40
CA PRO A 28 -13.25 -3.59 1.94
C PRO A 28 -13.23 -2.16 1.37
N TRP A 29 -12.71 -1.99 0.16
CA TRP A 29 -12.48 -0.68 -0.47
C TRP A 29 -13.65 0.33 -0.37
N PRO A 30 -14.93 -0.05 -0.59
CA PRO A 30 -16.04 0.90 -0.49
C PRO A 30 -16.23 1.47 0.93
N LEU A 31 -15.82 0.72 1.95
CA LEU A 31 -15.95 1.06 3.37
C LEU A 31 -14.65 1.59 3.97
N ALA A 32 -13.51 1.42 3.28
CA ALA A 32 -12.22 1.94 3.73
C ALA A 32 -12.29 3.47 3.91
N PRO A 33 -11.73 4.04 4.99
CA PRO A 33 -11.68 5.49 5.17
C PRO A 33 -10.86 6.16 4.05
N MET A 34 -11.17 7.43 3.77
CA MET A 34 -10.59 8.15 2.63
C MET A 34 -9.06 8.20 2.67
N TRP A 35 -8.48 8.42 3.84
CA TRP A 35 -7.02 8.44 4.03
C TRP A 35 -6.36 7.08 3.67
N GLN A 36 -7.07 5.96 3.84
CA GLN A 36 -6.54 4.63 3.49
C GLN A 36 -6.56 4.44 1.98
N ARG A 37 -7.62 4.89 1.31
CA ARG A 37 -7.72 4.88 -0.16
C ARG A 37 -6.66 5.80 -0.78
N GLU A 38 -6.47 7.00 -0.22
CA GLU A 38 -5.43 7.94 -0.62
C GLU A 38 -4.03 7.33 -0.49
N SER A 39 -3.75 6.67 0.65
CA SER A 39 -2.48 5.98 0.85
C SER A 39 -2.23 4.89 -0.21
N ALA A 40 -3.25 4.12 -0.60
CA ALA A 40 -3.12 3.14 -1.68
C ALA A 40 -2.91 3.81 -3.03
N ILE A 41 -3.66 4.86 -3.35
CA ILE A 41 -3.52 5.64 -4.58
C ILE A 41 -2.10 6.22 -4.71
N ASP A 42 -1.55 6.75 -3.63
CA ASP A 42 -0.20 7.32 -3.63
C ASP A 42 0.88 6.24 -3.78
N GLY A 43 0.68 5.04 -3.22
CA GLY A 43 1.52 3.88 -3.49
C GLY A 43 1.52 3.47 -4.98
N VAL A 44 0.35 3.48 -5.63
CA VAL A 44 0.26 3.22 -7.07
C VAL A 44 1.00 4.28 -7.87
N LYS A 45 0.75 5.56 -7.60
CA LYS A 45 1.45 6.67 -8.27
C LYS A 45 2.96 6.56 -8.09
N PHE A 46 3.42 6.22 -6.89
CA PHE A 46 4.84 6.05 -6.59
C PHE A 46 5.48 5.01 -7.52
N HIS A 47 4.90 3.82 -7.62
CA HIS A 47 5.44 2.77 -8.49
C HIS A 47 5.35 3.11 -9.98
N LEU A 48 4.28 3.78 -10.42
CA LEU A 48 4.15 4.22 -11.82
C LEU A 48 5.21 5.27 -12.20
N ASN A 49 5.57 6.16 -11.26
CA ASN A 49 6.60 7.17 -11.48
C ASN A 49 8.03 6.66 -11.29
N ASN A 50 8.20 5.47 -10.71
CA ASN A 50 9.50 4.85 -10.44
C ASN A 50 9.49 3.40 -10.98
N PRO A 51 9.72 3.17 -12.28
CA PRO A 51 9.59 1.85 -12.91
C PRO A 51 10.47 0.76 -12.28
N ASP A 52 11.65 1.13 -11.79
CA ASP A 52 12.61 0.21 -11.17
C ASP A 52 12.41 0.02 -9.65
N SER A 53 11.39 0.67 -9.07
CA SER A 53 11.12 0.58 -7.63
C SER A 53 10.83 -0.85 -7.19
N GLN A 54 11.36 -1.17 -6.01
CA GLN A 54 11.24 -2.43 -5.31
C GLN A 54 10.17 -2.34 -4.21
N PRO A 55 9.73 -3.48 -3.63
CA PRO A 55 8.76 -3.48 -2.54
C PRO A 55 9.18 -2.59 -1.36
N GLN A 56 10.46 -2.60 -0.99
CA GLN A 56 11.00 -1.79 0.10
C GLN A 56 10.84 -0.29 -0.13
N ASP A 57 10.98 0.18 -1.38
CA ASP A 57 10.90 1.61 -1.71
C ASP A 57 9.48 2.13 -1.48
N SER A 58 8.48 1.28 -1.69
CA SER A 58 7.07 1.59 -1.39
C SER A 58 6.85 1.81 0.11
N HIS A 59 7.39 0.90 0.93
CA HIS A 59 7.31 1.01 2.38
C HIS A 59 8.06 2.24 2.90
N GLU A 60 9.27 2.50 2.39
CA GLU A 60 10.05 3.67 2.78
C GLU A 60 9.33 4.98 2.42
N ASN A 61 8.70 5.04 1.25
CA ASN A 61 7.87 6.19 0.85
C ASN A 61 6.65 6.34 1.77
N TRP A 62 5.94 5.25 2.06
CA TRP A 62 4.81 5.24 3.00
C TRP A 62 5.24 5.70 4.40
N LEU A 63 6.35 5.18 4.91
CA LEU A 63 6.90 5.51 6.22
C LEU A 63 7.26 7.00 6.29
N LYS A 64 7.93 7.53 5.28
CA LYS A 64 8.29 8.95 5.20
C LYS A 64 7.05 9.85 5.27
N LEU A 65 5.99 9.52 4.54
CA LEU A 65 4.73 10.26 4.57
C LEU A 65 4.09 10.19 5.95
N LYS A 66 4.03 8.99 6.55
CA LYS A 66 3.48 8.80 7.89
C LYS A 66 4.24 9.59 8.95
N LEU A 67 5.57 9.55 8.94
CA LEU A 67 6.40 10.33 9.85
C LEU A 67 6.17 11.85 9.67
N ALA A 68 6.06 12.33 8.43
CA ALA A 68 5.76 13.74 8.14
C ALA A 68 4.36 14.16 8.64
N GLU A 69 3.39 13.25 8.62
CA GLU A 69 2.06 13.44 9.21
C GLU A 69 2.06 13.34 10.75
N GLY A 70 3.21 13.06 11.38
CA GLY A 70 3.36 12.94 12.82
C GLY A 70 3.02 11.54 13.36
N TRP A 71 2.96 10.52 12.51
CA TRP A 71 2.89 9.15 12.97
C TRP A 71 4.21 8.69 13.56
N LYS A 72 4.14 7.73 14.46
CA LYS A 72 5.27 7.12 15.15
C LYS A 72 5.01 5.63 15.37
N TYR A 73 6.07 4.92 15.75
CA TYR A 73 5.93 3.53 16.19
C TYR A 73 5.01 3.43 17.41
N GLY A 74 4.14 2.43 17.40
CA GLY A 74 3.41 1.94 18.56
C GLY A 74 2.92 0.51 18.31
N GLN A 75 2.75 -0.28 19.38
CA GLN A 75 2.45 -1.71 19.26
C GLN A 75 1.11 -2.00 18.56
N VAL A 76 0.15 -1.08 18.69
CA VAL A 76 -1.19 -1.18 18.11
C VAL A 76 -1.46 0.09 17.33
N LYS A 77 -2.13 -0.05 16.17
CA LYS A 77 -2.53 1.11 15.38
C LYS A 77 -3.51 1.96 16.18
N SER A 78 -3.23 3.26 16.30
CA SER A 78 -4.10 4.22 16.97
C SER A 78 -4.10 5.54 16.21
N GLU A 79 -5.26 5.90 15.64
CA GLU A 79 -5.41 7.15 14.88
C GLU A 79 -5.33 8.38 15.79
N GLY A 80 -5.88 8.29 17.02
CA GLY A 80 -5.87 9.39 17.98
C GLY A 80 -4.48 9.77 18.50
N THR A 81 -3.57 8.79 18.61
CA THR A 81 -2.18 9.01 19.05
C THR A 81 -1.17 8.97 17.90
N LYS A 82 -1.64 8.74 16.68
CA LYS A 82 -0.85 8.53 15.45
C LYS A 82 0.23 7.46 15.63
N GLU A 83 -0.17 6.29 16.10
CA GLU A 83 0.72 5.15 16.30
C GLU A 83 0.43 4.06 15.27
N HIS A 84 1.49 3.44 14.73
CA HIS A 84 1.35 2.29 13.82
C HIS A 84 2.50 1.28 14.05
N PRO A 85 2.22 -0.03 14.10
CA PRO A 85 3.25 -1.05 14.33
C PRO A 85 4.29 -1.12 13.22
N CYS A 86 3.89 -0.79 11.99
CA CYS A 86 4.78 -0.76 10.83
C CYS A 86 5.58 0.55 10.69
N CYS A 87 5.47 1.52 11.61
CA CYS A 87 6.32 2.73 11.59
C CYS A 87 7.77 2.41 12.04
N VAL A 88 8.42 1.49 11.34
CA VAL A 88 9.78 0.98 11.55
C VAL A 88 10.50 0.85 10.19
N PRO A 89 11.84 0.82 10.16
CA PRO A 89 12.60 0.53 8.94
C PRO A 89 12.19 -0.81 8.29
N TYR A 90 12.37 -0.93 6.98
CA TYR A 90 11.90 -2.08 6.19
C TYR A 90 12.46 -3.42 6.68
N ASP A 91 13.73 -3.45 7.10
CA ASP A 91 14.41 -4.63 7.63
C ASP A 91 13.89 -5.10 9.00
N GLN A 92 13.16 -4.23 9.71
CA GLN A 92 12.51 -4.53 10.98
C GLN A 92 11.03 -4.90 10.82
N LEU A 93 10.48 -4.85 9.60
CA LEU A 93 9.12 -5.29 9.36
C LEU A 93 8.98 -6.80 9.57
N PRO A 94 7.87 -7.24 10.18
CA PRO A 94 7.49 -8.64 10.14
C PRO A 94 7.45 -9.14 8.68
N PRO A 95 7.93 -10.38 8.40
CA PRO A 95 7.93 -10.94 7.05
C PRO A 95 6.58 -10.82 6.33
N GLU A 96 5.48 -11.01 7.06
CA GLU A 96 4.12 -10.91 6.56
C GLU A 96 3.75 -9.50 6.09
N GLN A 97 4.32 -8.44 6.66
CA GLN A 97 4.11 -7.07 6.18
C GLN A 97 4.89 -6.81 4.89
N ARG A 98 6.12 -7.33 4.76
CA ARG A 98 6.92 -7.22 3.53
C ARG A 98 6.28 -7.94 2.33
N VAL A 99 5.52 -9.01 2.59
CA VAL A 99 4.73 -9.69 1.56
C VAL A 99 3.67 -8.77 0.98
N LYS A 100 3.03 -7.92 1.79
CA LYS A 100 2.03 -6.95 1.29
C LYS A 100 2.66 -5.97 0.30
N ASP A 101 3.87 -5.48 0.57
CA ASP A 101 4.56 -4.58 -0.37
C ASP A 101 4.87 -5.28 -1.71
N SER A 102 5.24 -6.57 -1.63
CA SER A 102 5.52 -7.39 -2.82
C SER A 102 4.26 -7.66 -3.65
N LEU A 103 3.15 -7.99 -2.99
CA LEU A 103 1.84 -8.19 -3.64
C LEU A 103 1.34 -6.88 -4.25
N PHE A 104 1.45 -5.77 -3.53
CA PHE A 104 1.04 -4.45 -3.99
C PHE A 104 1.79 -4.06 -5.26
N LEU A 105 3.13 -4.14 -5.26
CA LEU A 105 3.94 -3.88 -6.45
C LEU A 105 3.55 -4.81 -7.60
N GLY A 106 3.39 -6.12 -7.33
CA GLY A 106 3.00 -7.10 -8.34
C GLY A 106 1.68 -6.75 -9.04
N VAL A 107 0.68 -6.31 -8.27
CA VAL A 107 -0.60 -5.83 -8.83
C VAL A 107 -0.41 -4.58 -9.68
N VAL A 108 0.36 -3.60 -9.20
CA VAL A 108 0.61 -2.37 -9.98
C VAL A 108 1.27 -2.70 -11.31
N ARG A 109 2.34 -3.51 -11.31
CA ARG A 109 3.06 -3.90 -12.54
C ARG A 109 2.20 -4.72 -13.49
N ALA A 110 1.34 -5.59 -12.98
CA ALA A 110 0.44 -6.37 -13.82
C ALA A 110 -0.61 -5.50 -14.54
N LEU A 111 -1.03 -4.39 -13.91
CA LEU A 111 -2.13 -3.56 -14.39
C LEU A 111 -1.70 -2.23 -15.04
N GLU A 112 -0.44 -1.81 -14.89
CA GLU A 112 0.03 -0.51 -15.40
C GLU A 112 -0.10 -0.37 -16.92
N THR A 113 0.07 -1.47 -17.66
CA THR A 113 -0.10 -1.50 -19.12
C THR A 113 -1.53 -1.21 -19.56
N LEU A 114 -2.52 -1.46 -18.69
CA LEU A 114 -3.94 -1.23 -18.96
C LEU A 114 -4.38 0.22 -18.69
N LEU A 115 -3.50 1.07 -18.15
CA LEU A 115 -3.77 2.50 -17.98
C LEU A 115 -3.82 3.23 -19.33
N ASN A 116 -3.02 2.79 -20.29
CA ASN A 116 -2.83 3.45 -21.58
C ASN A 116 -3.38 2.62 -22.75
N GLY A 117 -4.55 2.01 -22.61
CA GLY A 117 -5.19 1.19 -23.65
C GLY A 117 -5.60 1.94 -24.94
N ASN A 118 -4.71 2.77 -25.51
CA ASN A 118 -4.75 3.43 -26.82
C ASN A 118 -3.35 3.99 -27.23
N ARG A 119 -2.26 3.23 -27.03
CA ARG A 119 -0.96 3.52 -27.70
C ARG A 119 -0.32 2.26 -28.25
N THR A 120 -1.02 1.59 -29.15
CA THR A 120 -0.39 0.78 -30.18
C THR A 120 -0.82 1.40 -31.50
N GLY A 121 0.03 2.27 -32.04
CA GLY A 121 0.03 2.63 -33.46
C GLY A 121 0.76 1.57 -34.27
#